data_AF-A0A8S3QKZ8-F1
#
_entry.id   AF-A0A8S3QKZ8-F1
#
_cell.length_a   1.000
_cell.length_b   1.000
_cell.length_c   1.000
_cell.angle_alpha   90.00
_cell.angle_beta   90.00
_cell.angle_gamma   90.00
#
_symmetry.space_group_name_H-M   'P 1'
#
loop_
_entity.id
_entity.type
_entity.pdbx_description
1 polymer ?
#
loop_
_entity_poly.entity_id
_entity_poly.type
_entity_poly.pdbx_seq_one_letter_code
_entity_poly.pdbx_strand_id
1 'polypeptide(L)'
;MTIPTGVTKANKEIQTVHKLQWDQTDLPQYIESVQTEISKLQLTQNQSSSIQNITKALLTASNKAVPTKPIKLKGPKWKASPRVKKHLKNCKQLYSKWKSEGKQADHPFRKQLKAEKKNLRSQQRKEHAEDRLNLYQQIMDNPSTDLFYKLINRNRSKPRTNSTGIDIEGELEFNPAIQRKAFAKYYEDLSIPKESKFDNSYLELCQIRQHLVEEVLYNQQTTIEPYKEDDVSKAIDNLNSGKSPDDFFFQTALLLAKYNLPDIFDKNIPIPSKLSWKKLVKTEISSFWTLRLKEEAHQMSSLKFLNLNFGNANSTHPVWDSVEQNLIEIRKASTKVRMLTGTYMVQADKHKFSQYTIDPTCLLCHREIEDILHVLTQCPVLCNERKEYFTPIKQLVTENSPPGTWELLFNNKLAVTQLVLDCTKYMKQLGFKEELILKLETFTRHFCFKLHYKRISLLKKLDG
;
A
#
# COMPACT_ATOMS: atom_id res chain seq x y z
N MET A 1 -16.25 -30.02 44.55
CA MET A 1 -15.11 -29.34 43.88
C MET A 1 -15.64 -28.08 43.22
N THR A 2 -14.99 -26.94 43.44
CA THR A 2 -15.43 -25.63 42.95
C THR A 2 -14.19 -24.79 42.62
N ILE A 3 -14.17 -24.15 41.45
CA ILE A 3 -13.01 -23.38 40.97
C ILE A 3 -13.25 -21.89 41.23
N PRO A 4 -12.44 -21.21 42.07
CA PRO A 4 -12.54 -19.77 42.26
C PRO A 4 -11.87 -19.02 41.11
N THR A 5 -12.57 -18.04 40.53
CA THR A 5 -12.02 -17.13 39.50
C THR A 5 -11.82 -15.72 40.06
N GLY A 6 -10.76 -15.55 40.85
CA GLY A 6 -10.36 -14.25 41.41
C GLY A 6 -9.11 -13.71 40.74
N VAL A 7 -9.25 -12.70 39.87
CA VAL A 7 -8.12 -11.94 39.30
C VAL A 7 -8.24 -10.47 39.69
N THR A 8 -7.49 -10.06 40.71
CA THR A 8 -7.37 -8.66 41.12
C THR A 8 -6.50 -7.89 40.14
N LYS A 9 -6.97 -6.72 39.69
CA LYS A 9 -6.17 -5.81 38.86
C LYS A 9 -5.32 -4.92 39.75
N ALA A 10 -3.99 -5.03 39.63
CA ALA A 10 -3.06 -4.11 40.25
C ALA A 10 -3.04 -2.76 39.50
N ASN A 11 -3.01 -1.65 40.24
CA ASN A 11 -2.82 -0.33 39.67
C ASN A 11 -1.39 -0.15 39.13
N LYS A 12 -1.27 0.55 38.00
CA LYS A 12 -0.02 1.21 37.58
C LYS A 12 -0.32 2.66 37.21
N GLU A 13 -0.03 3.56 38.14
CA GLU A 13 0.25 4.94 37.75
C GLU A 13 1.56 4.96 37.00
N ILE A 14 1.55 5.49 35.77
CA ILE A 14 2.78 5.79 35.02
C ILE A 14 2.83 7.30 34.88
N GLN A 15 3.67 7.94 35.69
CA GLN A 15 3.98 9.36 35.48
C GLN A 15 4.74 9.49 34.16
N THR A 16 4.14 10.16 33.18
CA THR A 16 4.83 10.48 31.92
C THR A 16 5.90 11.52 32.19
N VAL A 17 7.16 11.10 32.10
CA VAL A 17 8.32 12.01 32.06
C VAL A 17 8.20 12.92 30.82
N HIS A 18 8.86 14.07 30.86
CA HIS A 18 9.07 14.92 29.68
C HIS A 18 10.57 14.97 29.33
N LYS A 19 10.91 14.45 28.14
CA LYS A 19 12.28 14.40 27.62
C LYS A 19 12.63 15.67 26.85
N LEU A 20 13.84 16.16 27.09
CA LEU A 20 14.38 17.35 26.44
C LEU A 20 14.53 17.11 24.95
N GLN A 21 14.21 18.14 24.17
CA GLN A 21 14.60 18.25 22.77
C GLN A 21 16.04 18.74 22.73
N TRP A 22 17.00 17.81 22.88
CA TRP A 22 18.43 18.08 22.96
C TRP A 22 18.98 18.82 21.72
N ASP A 23 18.31 18.68 20.58
CA ASP A 23 18.53 19.44 19.34
C ASP A 23 18.27 20.95 19.46
N GLN A 24 17.60 21.38 20.55
CA GLN A 24 17.19 22.75 20.81
C GLN A 24 17.68 23.28 22.17
N THR A 25 18.40 22.50 22.98
CA THR A 25 18.83 22.88 24.33
C THR A 25 20.27 23.37 24.32
N ASP A 26 20.55 24.51 24.97
CA ASP A 26 21.92 24.96 25.20
C ASP A 26 22.59 24.02 26.23
N LEU A 27 23.51 23.17 25.74
CA LEU A 27 24.08 22.09 26.55
C LEU A 27 24.99 22.62 27.69
N PRO A 28 25.89 23.60 27.48
CA PRO A 28 26.58 24.28 28.58
C PRO A 28 25.63 24.87 29.64
N GLN A 29 24.62 25.64 29.23
CA GLN A 29 23.68 26.28 30.17
C GLN A 29 22.82 25.25 30.93
N TYR A 30 22.50 24.11 30.29
CA TYR A 30 21.85 22.98 30.96
C TYR A 30 22.75 22.33 32.01
N ILE A 31 24.02 22.06 31.69
CA ILE A 31 24.97 21.45 32.63
C ILE A 31 25.19 22.36 33.86
N GLU A 32 25.40 23.66 33.65
CA GLU A 32 25.52 24.66 34.72
C GLU A 32 24.25 24.71 35.59
N SER A 33 23.08 24.71 34.96
CA SER A 33 21.79 24.67 35.67
C SER A 33 21.61 23.40 36.49
N VAL A 34 22.01 22.24 35.96
CA VAL A 34 21.94 20.94 36.66
C VAL A 34 22.88 20.92 37.85
N GLN A 35 24.13 21.33 37.68
CA GLN A 35 25.11 21.43 38.76
C GLN A 35 24.61 22.37 39.87
N THR A 36 24.11 23.55 39.49
CA THR A 36 23.56 24.55 40.43
C THR A 36 22.40 24.02 41.27
N GLU A 37 21.48 23.23 40.70
CA GLU A 37 20.38 22.64 41.49
C GLU A 37 20.81 21.41 42.29
N ILE A 38 21.79 20.62 41.83
CA ILE A 38 22.33 19.47 42.57
C ILE A 38 23.13 19.93 43.80
N SER A 39 23.96 20.96 43.68
CA SER A 39 24.76 21.49 44.80
C SER A 39 23.92 21.98 45.99
N LYS A 40 22.64 22.31 45.77
CA LYS A 40 21.70 22.70 46.84
C LYS A 40 21.13 21.52 47.63
N LEU A 41 21.24 20.29 47.14
CA LEU A 41 20.55 19.13 47.72
C LEU A 41 21.24 18.50 48.95
N GLN A 42 22.47 18.93 49.29
CA GLN A 42 23.25 18.49 50.47
C GLN A 42 23.07 16.99 50.81
N LEU A 43 23.41 16.13 49.86
CA LEU A 43 23.12 14.69 49.90
C LEU A 43 23.96 13.96 50.98
N THR A 44 23.38 13.76 52.16
CA THR A 44 23.90 12.84 53.18
C THR A 44 23.64 11.38 52.79
N GLN A 45 24.58 10.48 53.06
CA GLN A 45 24.74 9.20 52.35
C GLN A 45 23.62 8.13 52.49
N ASN A 46 22.61 8.30 53.37
CA ASN A 46 21.76 7.17 53.82
C ASN A 46 20.24 7.40 53.73
N GLN A 47 19.72 7.97 52.63
CA GLN A 47 18.26 7.94 52.37
C GLN A 47 17.88 7.75 50.89
N SER A 48 16.84 6.94 50.67
CA SER A 48 16.18 6.72 49.37
C SER A 48 15.37 7.92 48.86
N SER A 49 15.09 8.89 49.74
CA SER A 49 14.51 10.21 49.39
C SER A 49 15.38 11.00 48.40
N SER A 50 16.68 10.73 48.36
CA SER A 50 17.65 11.32 47.43
C SER A 50 17.21 11.23 45.96
N ILE A 51 16.73 10.07 45.51
CA ILE A 51 16.39 9.85 44.08
C ILE A 51 15.25 10.77 43.62
N GLN A 52 14.22 10.96 44.44
CA GLN A 52 13.11 11.86 44.12
C GLN A 52 13.57 13.33 44.11
N ASN A 53 14.41 13.72 45.07
CA ASN A 53 14.96 15.08 45.14
C ASN A 53 15.89 15.39 43.96
N ILE A 54 16.77 14.46 43.58
CA ILE A 54 17.63 14.55 42.38
C ILE A 54 16.77 14.66 41.12
N THR A 55 15.74 13.82 40.98
CA THR A 55 14.80 13.88 39.83
C THR A 55 14.11 15.24 39.74
N LYS A 56 13.70 15.82 40.88
CA LYS A 56 13.08 17.15 40.94
C LYS A 56 14.07 18.28 40.61
N ALA A 57 15.33 18.17 41.02
CA ALA A 57 16.38 19.12 40.64
C ALA A 57 16.69 19.05 39.12
N LEU A 58 16.83 17.86 38.55
CA LEU A 58 17.04 17.65 37.11
C LEU A 58 15.90 18.22 36.26
N LEU A 59 14.64 18.00 36.67
CA LEU A 59 13.47 18.63 36.04
C LEU A 59 13.48 20.16 36.18
N THR A 60 13.94 20.69 37.31
CA THR A 60 14.02 22.16 37.53
C THR A 60 15.09 22.79 36.64
N ALA A 61 16.24 22.14 36.47
CA ALA A 61 17.32 22.59 35.58
C ALA A 61 16.94 22.46 34.09
N SER A 62 16.29 21.37 33.69
CA SER A 62 15.75 21.15 32.35
C SER A 62 14.86 22.33 31.89
N ASN A 63 13.93 22.74 32.74
CA ASN A 63 13.01 23.85 32.45
C ASN A 63 13.68 25.23 32.37
N LYS A 64 14.95 25.38 32.80
CA LYS A 64 15.72 26.63 32.69
C LYS A 64 16.50 26.76 31.38
N ALA A 65 16.98 25.64 30.82
CA ALA A 65 17.91 25.64 29.70
C ALA A 65 17.28 25.42 28.31
N VAL A 66 15.97 25.11 28.23
CA VAL A 66 15.25 25.05 26.96
C VAL A 66 14.86 26.47 26.53
N PRO A 67 15.34 26.99 25.38
CA PRO A 67 15.06 28.36 24.93
C PRO A 67 13.56 28.55 24.65
N THR A 68 12.95 29.45 25.42
CA THR A 68 11.48 29.61 25.53
C THR A 68 10.80 30.28 24.33
N LYS A 69 11.52 30.59 23.24
CA LYS A 69 11.02 31.27 22.05
C LYS A 69 10.93 30.31 20.85
N PRO A 70 9.80 29.60 20.65
CA PRO A 70 9.66 28.66 19.54
C PRO A 70 9.73 29.35 18.18
N ILE A 71 10.48 28.76 17.25
CA ILE A 71 10.62 29.23 15.87
C ILE A 71 9.27 29.09 15.16
N LYS A 72 8.61 30.24 14.91
CA LYS A 72 7.30 30.29 14.26
C LYS A 72 7.44 30.13 12.74
N LEU A 73 7.61 28.90 12.28
CA LEU A 73 7.38 28.53 10.88
C LEU A 73 5.97 28.96 10.47
N LYS A 74 5.87 30.02 9.66
CA LYS A 74 4.60 30.55 9.14
C LYS A 74 4.08 29.65 8.02
N GLY A 75 3.64 28.45 8.37
CA GLY A 75 2.87 27.60 7.47
C GLY A 75 1.68 28.36 6.86
N PRO A 76 1.21 27.99 5.66
CA PRO A 76 0.18 28.74 4.95
C PRO A 76 -1.05 28.93 5.83
N LYS A 77 -1.34 30.19 6.21
CA LYS A 77 -2.41 30.54 7.15
C LYS A 77 -3.75 30.02 6.60
N TRP A 78 -4.26 28.93 7.17
CA TRP A 78 -5.58 28.41 6.84
C TRP A 78 -6.62 29.49 7.14
N LYS A 79 -7.19 30.09 6.07
CA LYS A 79 -8.15 31.19 6.15
C LYS A 79 -9.53 30.66 6.50
N ALA A 80 -9.67 30.15 7.73
CA ALA A 80 -10.94 29.77 8.36
C ALA A 80 -12.10 30.67 7.92
N SER A 81 -13.18 30.07 7.40
CA SER A 81 -14.36 30.81 6.94
C SER A 81 -15.05 31.59 8.06
N PRO A 82 -15.98 32.51 7.75
CA PRO A 82 -16.84 33.14 8.76
C PRO A 82 -17.64 32.12 9.59
N ARG A 83 -18.09 31.01 8.98
CA ARG A 83 -18.81 29.91 9.66
C ARG A 83 -17.90 29.19 10.66
N VAL A 84 -16.68 28.84 10.24
CA VAL A 84 -15.66 28.28 11.12
C VAL A 84 -15.34 29.21 12.30
N LYS A 85 -15.19 30.52 12.03
CA LYS A 85 -14.89 31.53 13.05
C LYS A 85 -16.04 31.73 14.05
N LYS A 86 -17.29 31.71 13.61
CA LYS A 86 -18.50 31.81 14.45
C LYS A 86 -18.47 30.76 15.57
N HIS A 87 -18.32 29.49 15.20
CA HIS A 87 -18.29 28.41 16.19
C HIS A 87 -17.03 28.43 17.06
N LEU A 88 -15.86 28.78 16.50
CA LEU A 88 -14.64 28.91 17.29
C LEU A 88 -14.74 30.01 18.38
N LYS A 89 -15.63 31.00 18.20
CA LYS A 89 -15.99 32.01 19.22
C LYS A 89 -16.96 31.42 20.26
N ASN A 90 -18.06 30.82 19.83
CA ASN A 90 -19.09 30.27 20.72
C ASN A 90 -18.54 29.17 21.65
N CYS A 91 -17.69 28.29 21.10
CA CYS A 91 -16.98 27.24 21.83
C CYS A 91 -16.17 27.80 23.02
N LYS A 92 -15.51 28.95 22.83
CA LYS A 92 -14.74 29.64 23.87
C LYS A 92 -15.65 30.28 24.92
N GLN A 93 -16.77 30.87 24.50
CA GLN A 93 -17.75 31.46 25.42
C GLN A 93 -18.38 30.40 26.35
N LEU A 94 -18.80 29.26 25.80
CA LEU A 94 -19.39 28.15 26.58
C LEU A 94 -18.38 27.49 27.52
N TYR A 95 -17.12 27.32 27.10
CA TYR A 95 -16.05 26.88 28.00
C TYR A 95 -15.79 27.88 29.13
N SER A 96 -15.86 29.18 28.85
CA SER A 96 -15.69 30.22 29.88
C SER A 96 -16.80 30.14 30.93
N LYS A 97 -18.07 29.98 30.53
CA LYS A 97 -19.21 29.84 31.47
C LYS A 97 -19.09 28.57 32.31
N TRP A 98 -18.90 27.41 31.67
CA TRP A 98 -18.69 26.14 32.37
C TRP A 98 -17.48 26.18 33.33
N LYS A 99 -16.47 27.01 33.05
CA LYS A 99 -15.32 27.23 33.95
C LYS A 99 -15.69 28.07 35.18
N SER A 100 -16.56 29.08 35.07
CA SER A 100 -17.00 29.88 36.22
C SER A 100 -17.88 29.08 37.20
N GLU A 101 -18.71 28.15 36.71
CA GLU A 101 -19.60 27.33 37.55
C GLU A 101 -18.94 25.99 37.97
N GLY A 102 -17.66 26.04 38.37
CA GLY A 102 -16.96 24.90 38.99
C GLY A 102 -16.72 23.67 38.11
N LYS A 103 -16.98 23.73 36.79
CA LYS A 103 -16.77 22.63 35.82
C LYS A 103 -17.49 21.31 36.13
N GLN A 104 -18.64 21.34 36.81
CA GLN A 104 -19.39 20.11 37.16
C GLN A 104 -19.64 19.19 35.94
N ALA A 105 -19.66 17.88 36.18
CA ALA A 105 -19.66 16.86 35.13
C ALA A 105 -20.92 16.91 34.24
N ASP A 106 -22.08 17.22 34.81
CA ASP A 106 -23.37 17.18 34.09
C ASP A 106 -23.93 18.58 33.75
N HIS A 107 -23.13 19.62 34.01
CA HIS A 107 -23.52 21.01 33.84
C HIS A 107 -24.06 21.31 32.44
N PRO A 108 -25.15 22.10 32.27
CA PRO A 108 -25.73 22.41 30.97
C PRO A 108 -24.71 22.99 29.98
N PHE A 109 -23.82 23.90 30.41
CA PHE A 109 -22.76 24.41 29.53
C PHE A 109 -21.72 23.37 29.12
N ARG A 110 -21.57 22.23 29.81
CA ARG A 110 -20.73 21.11 29.33
C ARG A 110 -21.43 20.33 28.21
N LYS A 111 -22.75 20.14 28.32
CA LYS A 111 -23.58 19.52 27.27
C LYS A 111 -23.62 20.44 26.04
N GLN A 112 -23.89 21.73 26.23
CA GLN A 112 -23.76 22.75 25.19
C GLN A 112 -22.33 22.86 24.66
N LEU A 113 -21.26 22.70 25.46
CA LEU A 113 -19.89 22.64 24.95
C LEU A 113 -19.55 21.30 24.27
N LYS A 114 -20.35 20.24 24.40
CA LYS A 114 -20.25 19.04 23.56
C LYS A 114 -21.07 19.16 22.26
N ALA A 115 -22.06 20.06 22.22
CA ALA A 115 -22.97 20.32 21.10
C ALA A 115 -22.49 21.49 20.22
N GLU A 116 -22.05 22.57 20.85
CA GLU A 116 -21.05 23.52 20.35
C GLU A 116 -19.60 22.98 20.53
N LYS A 117 -19.43 21.67 20.78
CA LYS A 117 -18.37 20.83 20.18
C LYS A 117 -18.95 19.64 19.42
N LYS A 118 -20.01 19.96 18.69
CA LYS A 118 -20.53 19.39 17.46
C LYS A 118 -20.89 20.53 16.47
N ASN A 119 -20.27 21.75 16.58
CA ASN A 119 -20.23 23.05 15.79
C ASN A 119 -20.02 23.23 14.23
N LEU A 120 -18.90 23.49 13.47
CA LEU A 120 -17.38 23.27 13.29
C LEU A 120 -16.77 22.07 12.41
N ARG A 121 -16.39 20.84 12.86
CA ARG A 121 -15.90 19.63 12.08
C ARG A 121 -16.42 19.47 10.67
N SER A 122 -17.68 19.13 10.51
CA SER A 122 -18.27 18.80 9.21
C SER A 122 -18.25 20.01 8.30
N GLN A 123 -18.16 21.25 8.79
CA GLN A 123 -17.82 22.38 7.92
C GLN A 123 -16.30 22.51 7.72
N GLN A 124 -15.41 22.09 8.63
CA GLN A 124 -14.01 21.82 8.26
C GLN A 124 -13.89 20.70 7.21
N ARG A 125 -14.80 19.70 7.22
CA ARG A 125 -14.85 18.61 6.23
C ARG A 125 -15.51 19.07 4.92
N LYS A 126 -16.58 19.87 4.98
CA LYS A 126 -17.23 20.49 3.81
C LYS A 126 -16.28 21.49 3.17
N GLU A 127 -15.66 22.41 3.92
CA GLU A 127 -14.62 23.31 3.40
C GLU A 127 -13.42 22.53 2.84
N HIS A 128 -12.95 21.44 3.48
CA HIS A 128 -11.92 20.56 2.86
C HIS A 128 -12.41 19.61 1.76
N ALA A 129 -13.70 19.64 1.42
CA ALA A 129 -14.27 19.01 0.22
C ALA A 129 -14.46 20.07 -0.87
N GLU A 130 -15.05 21.22 -0.55
CA GLU A 130 -15.18 22.43 -1.36
C GLU A 130 -13.80 22.92 -1.85
N ASP A 131 -12.80 23.09 -0.98
CA ASP A 131 -11.38 23.36 -1.30
C ASP A 131 -10.79 22.39 -2.35
N ARG A 132 -11.32 21.17 -2.41
CA ARG A 132 -10.81 20.07 -3.22
C ARG A 132 -11.53 19.97 -4.55
N LEU A 133 -12.85 20.13 -4.55
CA LEU A 133 -13.68 20.32 -5.74
C LEU A 133 -13.25 21.58 -6.50
N ASN A 134 -13.02 22.69 -5.79
CA ASN A 134 -12.48 23.92 -6.36
C ASN A 134 -11.08 23.72 -6.95
N LEU A 135 -10.21 22.92 -6.32
CA LEU A 135 -8.90 22.58 -6.87
C LEU A 135 -9.01 21.66 -8.10
N TYR A 136 -9.96 20.72 -8.11
CA TYR A 136 -10.23 19.90 -9.30
C TYR A 136 -10.76 20.76 -10.45
N GLN A 137 -11.71 21.66 -10.19
CA GLN A 137 -12.25 22.57 -11.19
C GLN A 137 -11.15 23.48 -11.76
N GLN A 138 -10.29 24.05 -10.91
CA GLN A 138 -9.11 24.82 -11.36
C GLN A 138 -8.12 24.02 -12.23
N ILE A 139 -8.02 22.70 -12.04
CA ILE A 139 -7.20 21.82 -12.89
C ILE A 139 -7.89 21.52 -14.23
N MET A 140 -9.22 21.40 -14.24
CA MET A 140 -10.01 21.20 -15.46
C MET A 140 -10.08 22.47 -16.32
N ASP A 141 -10.27 23.63 -15.68
CA ASP A 141 -10.38 24.94 -16.35
C ASP A 141 -9.01 25.44 -16.84
N ASN A 142 -7.92 25.06 -16.17
CA ASN A 142 -6.55 25.47 -16.52
C ASN A 142 -5.55 24.32 -16.22
N PRO A 143 -5.34 23.40 -17.18
CA PRO A 143 -4.51 22.20 -17.01
C PRO A 143 -3.00 22.50 -17.03
N SER A 144 -2.54 23.27 -16.04
CA SER A 144 -1.12 23.55 -15.80
C SER A 144 -0.44 22.42 -15.01
N THR A 145 0.79 22.09 -15.40
CA THR A 145 1.60 21.02 -14.80
C THR A 145 1.78 21.21 -13.30
N ASP A 146 1.91 22.46 -12.85
CA ASP A 146 2.05 22.81 -11.43
C ASP A 146 0.81 22.49 -10.61
N LEU A 147 -0.41 22.76 -11.11
CA LEU A 147 -1.64 22.39 -10.38
C LEU A 147 -1.82 20.87 -10.31
N PHE A 148 -1.46 20.16 -11.38
CA PHE A 148 -1.42 18.69 -11.40
C PHE A 148 -0.39 18.12 -10.40
N TYR A 149 0.84 18.65 -10.38
CA TYR A 149 1.85 18.25 -9.38
C TYR A 149 1.47 18.65 -7.95
N LYS A 150 0.76 19.75 -7.75
CA LYS A 150 0.23 20.19 -6.45
C LYS A 150 -0.86 19.23 -5.94
N LEU A 151 -1.71 18.71 -6.81
CA LEU A 151 -2.64 17.62 -6.49
C LEU A 151 -1.89 16.31 -6.20
N ILE A 152 -0.94 15.91 -7.06
CA ILE A 152 -0.12 14.72 -6.86
C ILE A 152 0.62 14.78 -5.51
N ASN A 153 1.25 15.91 -5.16
CA ASN A 153 1.98 16.06 -3.91
C ASN A 153 1.05 16.09 -2.68
N ARG A 154 -0.17 16.63 -2.81
CA ARG A 154 -1.23 16.56 -1.78
C ARG A 154 -1.80 15.14 -1.57
N ASN A 155 -1.59 14.24 -2.53
CA ASN A 155 -1.90 12.80 -2.42
C ASN A 155 -0.67 11.97 -1.97
N ARG A 156 0.53 12.30 -2.47
CA ARG A 156 1.83 11.68 -2.12
C ARG A 156 2.35 12.08 -0.74
N SER A 157 1.77 13.09 -0.09
CA SER A 157 2.04 13.44 1.32
C SER A 157 1.57 12.37 2.34
N LYS A 158 1.16 11.19 1.86
CA LYS A 158 1.37 9.91 2.56
C LYS A 158 2.56 9.18 1.89
N PRO A 159 3.82 9.45 2.28
CA PRO A 159 4.97 9.00 1.50
C PRO A 159 5.38 7.56 1.82
N ARG A 160 5.53 6.74 0.77
CA ARG A 160 6.66 5.81 0.59
C ARG A 160 6.95 5.63 -0.91
N THR A 161 7.96 6.34 -1.40
CA THR A 161 8.67 5.98 -2.63
C THR A 161 9.73 4.95 -2.28
N ASN A 162 9.79 3.84 -3.01
CA ASN A 162 10.78 2.78 -2.76
C ASN A 162 12.13 3.18 -3.39
N SER A 163 13.06 3.70 -2.59
CA SER A 163 14.48 3.61 -2.91
C SER A 163 14.97 2.19 -2.60
N THR A 164 15.83 1.64 -3.45
CA THR A 164 16.51 0.35 -3.20
C THR A 164 17.80 0.52 -2.38
N GLY A 165 18.36 1.72 -2.37
CA GLY A 165 19.36 2.16 -1.40
C GLY A 165 18.70 2.79 -0.17
N ILE A 166 19.41 2.72 0.97
CA ILE A 166 19.08 3.44 2.20
C ILE A 166 20.17 4.49 2.38
N ASP A 167 19.78 5.75 2.57
CA ASP A 167 20.70 6.80 3.01
C ASP A 167 21.13 6.51 4.46
N ILE A 168 22.43 6.27 4.65
CA ILE A 168 23.05 6.04 5.95
C ILE A 168 24.12 7.12 6.12
N GLU A 169 23.85 8.06 7.03
CA GLU A 169 24.79 9.10 7.46
C GLU A 169 25.30 10.00 6.29
N GLY A 170 24.55 10.06 5.18
CA GLY A 170 24.82 10.89 3.99
C GLY A 170 25.17 10.12 2.73
N GLU A 171 25.40 8.80 2.82
CA GLU A 171 25.73 7.94 1.67
C GLU A 171 24.61 6.92 1.37
N LEU A 172 24.31 6.74 0.07
CA LEU A 172 23.27 5.83 -0.40
C LEU A 172 23.79 4.39 -0.46
N GLU A 173 23.51 3.62 0.60
CA GLU A 173 23.98 2.24 0.76
C GLU A 173 22.98 1.23 0.16
N PHE A 174 23.51 0.31 -0.66
CA PHE A 174 22.77 -0.73 -1.38
C PHE A 174 23.04 -2.15 -0.86
N ASN A 175 24.03 -2.33 0.03
CA ASN A 175 24.44 -3.62 0.58
C ASN A 175 23.41 -4.15 1.61
N PRO A 176 22.73 -5.29 1.34
CA PRO A 176 21.68 -5.81 2.23
C PRO A 176 22.16 -6.24 3.62
N ALA A 177 23.46 -6.41 3.87
CA ALA A 177 23.99 -6.65 5.21
C ALA A 177 24.07 -5.35 6.03
N ILE A 178 24.59 -4.28 5.42
CA ILE A 178 24.75 -2.96 6.04
C ILE A 178 23.37 -2.32 6.24
N GLN A 179 22.49 -2.40 5.24
CA GLN A 179 21.08 -1.99 5.34
C GLN A 179 20.34 -2.67 6.51
N ARG A 180 20.55 -3.98 6.75
CA ARG A 180 19.95 -4.68 7.89
C ARG A 180 20.53 -4.23 9.23
N LYS A 181 21.84 -3.96 9.32
CA LYS A 181 22.47 -3.41 10.51
C LYS A 181 21.98 -1.99 10.81
N ALA A 182 21.80 -1.17 9.79
CA ALA A 182 21.23 0.18 9.90
C ALA A 182 19.75 0.16 10.31
N PHE A 183 18.94 -0.76 9.76
CA PHE A 183 17.57 -0.95 10.25
C PHE A 183 17.52 -1.41 11.71
N ALA A 184 18.42 -2.29 12.15
CA ALA A 184 18.51 -2.69 13.55
C ALA A 184 18.82 -1.47 14.46
N LYS A 185 19.88 -0.70 14.13
CA LYS A 185 20.25 0.57 14.80
C LYS A 185 19.08 1.56 14.82
N TYR A 186 18.33 1.69 13.71
CA TYR A 186 17.18 2.58 13.61
C TYR A 186 15.98 2.15 14.48
N TYR A 187 15.66 0.86 14.54
CA TYR A 187 14.57 0.37 15.41
C TYR A 187 14.97 0.38 16.88
N GLU A 188 16.25 0.16 17.20
CA GLU A 188 16.85 0.41 18.51
C GLU A 188 16.69 1.90 18.90
N ASP A 189 17.09 2.83 18.01
CA ASP A 189 16.94 4.29 18.16
C ASP A 189 15.48 4.78 18.29
N LEU A 190 14.51 4.04 17.74
CA LEU A 190 13.06 4.27 17.93
C LEU A 190 12.55 3.67 19.25
N SER A 191 13.07 2.51 19.66
CA SER A 191 12.70 1.84 20.91
C SER A 191 13.19 2.58 22.15
N ILE A 192 14.23 3.42 22.01
CA ILE A 192 14.74 4.33 23.03
C ILE A 192 13.94 5.64 22.93
N PRO A 193 12.87 5.84 23.72
CA PRO A 193 11.82 6.82 23.40
C PRO A 193 12.38 8.25 23.34
N LYS A 194 12.28 8.91 22.18
CA LYS A 194 12.67 10.30 21.93
C LYS A 194 11.42 11.16 21.81
N GLU A 195 11.00 11.76 22.93
CA GLU A 195 9.78 12.57 22.97
C GLU A 195 9.92 13.89 22.19
N SER A 196 8.79 14.47 21.78
CA SER A 196 8.75 15.72 21.03
C SER A 196 7.49 16.53 21.32
N LYS A 197 7.54 17.84 21.01
CA LYS A 197 6.44 18.81 21.29
C LYS A 197 5.17 18.60 20.42
N PHE A 198 5.06 17.51 19.67
CA PHE A 198 4.08 17.33 18.59
C PHE A 198 2.64 17.09 19.09
N ASP A 199 2.46 16.19 20.07
CA ASP A 199 1.14 15.60 20.38
C ASP A 199 0.09 16.58 20.93
N ASN A 200 0.52 17.63 21.63
CA ASN A 200 -0.41 18.62 22.17
C ASN A 200 -1.21 19.38 21.09
N SER A 201 -0.66 19.54 19.88
CA SER A 201 -1.34 20.22 18.77
C SER A 201 -2.53 19.42 18.22
N TYR A 202 -2.53 18.10 18.41
CA TYR A 202 -3.58 17.20 17.93
C TYR A 202 -4.89 17.35 18.73
N LEU A 203 -4.80 17.69 20.02
CA LEU A 203 -5.96 17.79 20.92
C LEU A 203 -6.82 19.04 20.69
N GLU A 204 -6.22 20.20 20.38
CA GLU A 204 -6.99 21.37 19.93
C GLU A 204 -7.67 21.09 18.58
N LEU A 205 -6.95 20.44 17.65
CA LEU A 205 -7.53 19.99 16.41
C LEU A 205 -8.71 19.05 16.65
N CYS A 206 -8.69 18.19 17.68
CA CYS A 206 -9.86 17.37 18.05
C CYS A 206 -11.02 18.18 18.63
N GLN A 207 -10.77 19.34 19.25
CA GLN A 207 -11.83 20.22 19.73
C GLN A 207 -12.43 21.02 18.59
N ILE A 208 -11.63 21.65 17.72
CA ILE A 208 -12.09 22.33 16.49
C ILE A 208 -12.69 21.32 15.49
N ARG A 209 -12.18 20.08 15.50
CA ARG A 209 -12.79 18.93 14.83
C ARG A 209 -14.07 18.52 15.51
N GLN A 210 -14.12 17.61 16.49
CA GLN A 210 -15.33 16.94 17.05
C GLN A 210 -16.68 17.42 16.45
N HIS A 211 -17.24 18.48 17.00
CA HIS A 211 -17.38 19.85 16.52
C HIS A 211 -18.02 20.24 15.15
N LEU A 212 -18.60 19.49 14.18
CA LEU A 212 -19.78 19.99 13.36
C LEU A 212 -20.65 18.82 13.03
N VAL A 213 -21.91 19.07 13.25
CA VAL A 213 -23.10 18.41 12.79
C VAL A 213 -24.22 19.47 12.90
N GLU A 214 -24.33 20.23 14.00
CA GLU A 214 -25.58 20.91 14.34
C GLU A 214 -25.82 22.28 13.68
N GLU A 215 -24.82 23.07 13.22
CA GLU A 215 -25.14 24.20 12.31
C GLU A 215 -25.64 23.70 10.94
N VAL A 216 -25.30 22.47 10.55
CA VAL A 216 -25.92 21.84 9.36
C VAL A 216 -27.31 21.28 9.71
N LEU A 217 -27.53 20.72 10.90
CA LEU A 217 -28.86 20.25 11.32
C LEU A 217 -29.86 21.40 11.58
N TYR A 218 -29.40 22.55 12.08
CA TYR A 218 -30.28 23.68 12.44
C TYR A 218 -30.91 24.39 11.22
N ASN A 219 -30.32 24.21 10.03
CA ASN A 219 -30.69 24.94 8.81
C ASN A 219 -31.46 24.09 7.77
N GLN A 220 -31.97 22.91 8.15
CA GLN A 220 -32.72 22.02 7.25
C GLN A 220 -34.06 21.58 7.87
N GLN A 221 -35.04 22.49 7.89
CA GLN A 221 -36.41 22.21 8.31
C GLN A 221 -37.28 21.73 7.14
N THR A 222 -37.29 20.43 6.90
CA THR A 222 -38.39 19.73 6.24
C THR A 222 -39.27 19.08 7.30
N THR A 223 -40.60 19.04 7.10
CA THR A 223 -41.51 18.27 7.95
C THR A 223 -41.27 16.77 7.73
N ILE A 224 -40.59 16.14 8.69
CA ILE A 224 -40.28 14.71 8.71
C ILE A 224 -41.50 13.96 9.28
N GLU A 225 -41.93 12.88 8.63
CA GLU A 225 -42.98 12.01 9.19
C GLU A 225 -42.53 11.39 10.52
N PRO A 226 -43.45 11.20 11.50
CA PRO A 226 -43.10 10.67 12.81
C PRO A 226 -42.50 9.26 12.69
N TYR A 227 -41.22 9.17 13.00
CA TYR A 227 -40.42 7.94 13.02
C TYR A 227 -40.95 6.93 14.04
N LYS A 228 -41.01 5.66 13.66
CA LYS A 228 -41.46 4.56 14.52
C LYS A 228 -40.35 4.19 15.50
N GLU A 229 -40.71 3.78 16.72
CA GLU A 229 -39.74 3.44 17.77
C GLU A 229 -38.76 2.32 17.35
N ASP A 230 -39.24 1.39 16.50
CA ASP A 230 -38.47 0.32 15.89
C ASP A 230 -37.35 0.82 14.96
N ASP A 231 -37.63 1.88 14.18
CA ASP A 231 -36.68 2.51 13.27
C ASP A 231 -35.68 3.38 14.05
N VAL A 232 -36.16 4.07 15.10
CA VAL A 232 -35.31 4.83 16.03
C VAL A 232 -34.34 3.89 16.76
N SER A 233 -34.81 2.75 17.26
CA SER A 233 -33.97 1.77 17.96
C SER A 233 -32.90 1.18 17.03
N LYS A 234 -33.28 0.75 15.81
CA LYS A 234 -32.33 0.28 14.80
C LYS A 234 -31.33 1.36 14.38
N ALA A 235 -31.75 2.62 14.28
CA ALA A 235 -30.84 3.73 13.98
C ALA A 235 -29.84 3.96 15.13
N ILE A 236 -30.30 3.93 16.38
CA ILE A 236 -29.46 4.06 17.58
C ILE A 236 -28.41 2.95 17.65
N ASP A 237 -28.78 1.69 17.45
CA ASP A 237 -27.84 0.56 17.49
C ASP A 237 -26.78 0.64 16.37
N ASN A 238 -27.20 0.97 15.14
CA ASN A 238 -26.26 1.16 14.04
C ASN A 238 -25.30 2.34 14.28
N LEU A 239 -25.80 3.47 14.79
CA LEU A 239 -24.97 4.64 15.13
C LEU A 239 -24.02 4.35 16.30
N ASN A 240 -24.46 3.63 17.33
CA ASN A 240 -23.61 3.20 18.45
C ASN A 240 -22.52 2.22 18.01
N SER A 241 -22.76 1.41 16.95
CA SER A 241 -21.73 0.57 16.33
C SER A 241 -20.66 1.35 15.54
N GLY A 242 -20.82 2.67 15.40
CA GLY A 242 -19.89 3.55 14.70
C GLY A 242 -19.99 3.53 13.16
N LYS A 243 -21.04 2.90 12.61
CA LYS A 243 -21.29 2.84 11.16
C LYS A 243 -22.32 3.88 10.74
N SER A 244 -21.96 4.68 9.74
CA SER A 244 -22.91 5.48 8.95
C SER A 244 -23.76 4.50 8.10
N PRO A 245 -25.10 4.45 8.27
CA PRO A 245 -25.94 3.55 7.49
C PRO A 245 -25.88 3.89 5.99
N ASP A 246 -25.95 5.19 5.69
CA ASP A 246 -26.01 5.73 4.33
C ASP A 246 -24.75 5.39 3.53
N ASP A 247 -23.56 5.52 4.16
CA ASP A 247 -22.29 5.12 3.56
C ASP A 247 -22.27 3.62 3.21
N PHE A 248 -22.84 2.76 4.07
CA PHE A 248 -22.84 1.32 3.85
C PHE A 248 -23.77 0.92 2.69
N PHE A 249 -24.99 1.46 2.64
CA PHE A 249 -25.92 1.16 1.56
C PHE A 249 -25.46 1.72 0.22
N PHE A 250 -24.95 2.96 0.19
CA PHE A 250 -24.42 3.58 -1.03
C PHE A 250 -23.17 2.85 -1.56
N GLN A 251 -22.23 2.47 -0.69
CA GLN A 251 -21.08 1.66 -1.10
C GLN A 251 -21.50 0.26 -1.56
N THR A 252 -22.54 -0.33 -0.95
CA THR A 252 -23.09 -1.62 -1.41
C THR A 252 -23.68 -1.50 -2.81
N ALA A 253 -24.54 -0.51 -3.07
CA ALA A 253 -25.12 -0.27 -4.40
C ALA A 253 -24.04 -0.03 -5.47
N LEU A 254 -23.01 0.78 -5.18
CA LEU A 254 -21.88 1.00 -6.09
C LEU A 254 -21.07 -0.28 -6.36
N LEU A 255 -20.90 -1.16 -5.36
CA LEU A 255 -20.22 -2.45 -5.54
C LEU A 255 -21.06 -3.44 -6.35
N LEU A 256 -22.38 -3.46 -6.15
CA LEU A 256 -23.29 -4.30 -6.94
C LEU A 256 -23.24 -3.87 -8.41
N ALA A 257 -23.47 -2.59 -8.69
CA ALA A 257 -23.40 -2.03 -10.03
C ALA A 257 -22.04 -2.25 -10.71
N LYS A 258 -20.92 -2.04 -9.99
CA LYS A 258 -19.56 -2.26 -10.53
C LYS A 258 -19.34 -3.68 -11.02
N TYR A 259 -19.86 -4.68 -10.32
CA TYR A 259 -19.68 -6.10 -10.66
C TYR A 259 -20.88 -6.71 -11.39
N ASN A 260 -21.80 -5.88 -11.91
CA ASN A 260 -23.03 -6.31 -12.58
C ASN A 260 -23.86 -7.33 -11.77
N LEU A 261 -23.87 -7.17 -10.45
CA LEU A 261 -24.65 -8.00 -9.54
C LEU A 261 -26.10 -7.47 -9.44
N PRO A 262 -27.09 -8.36 -9.21
CA PRO A 262 -28.47 -7.95 -8.93
C PRO A 262 -28.55 -6.89 -7.83
N ASP A 263 -29.42 -5.89 -8.02
CA ASP A 263 -29.76 -4.98 -6.93
C ASP A 263 -30.56 -5.75 -5.87
N ILE A 264 -30.07 -5.71 -4.64
CA ILE A 264 -30.71 -6.34 -3.48
C ILE A 264 -32.03 -5.65 -3.07
N PHE A 265 -32.33 -4.48 -3.66
CA PHE A 265 -33.58 -3.75 -3.47
C PHE A 265 -34.61 -3.97 -4.58
N ASP A 266 -34.27 -4.67 -5.68
CA ASP A 266 -35.24 -4.99 -6.73
C ASP A 266 -36.20 -6.10 -6.28
N LYS A 267 -37.46 -5.71 -6.04
CA LYS A 267 -38.54 -6.59 -5.59
C LYS A 267 -38.91 -7.68 -6.60
N ASN A 268 -38.51 -7.54 -7.87
CA ASN A 268 -38.75 -8.54 -8.91
C ASN A 268 -37.77 -9.73 -8.85
N ILE A 269 -36.66 -9.58 -8.10
CA ILE A 269 -35.60 -10.60 -8.02
C ILE A 269 -35.83 -11.47 -6.78
N PRO A 270 -36.05 -12.79 -6.93
CA PRO A 270 -36.29 -13.67 -5.78
C PRO A 270 -35.04 -13.76 -4.91
N ILE A 271 -35.20 -13.46 -3.61
CA ILE A 271 -34.09 -13.33 -2.65
C ILE A 271 -33.26 -14.63 -2.62
N PRO A 272 -31.99 -14.61 -3.08
CA PRO A 272 -31.19 -15.83 -3.18
C PRO A 272 -30.73 -16.30 -1.80
N SER A 273 -30.63 -17.63 -1.63
CA SER A 273 -30.10 -18.21 -0.38
C SER A 273 -28.69 -17.67 -0.07
N LYS A 274 -28.32 -17.59 1.22
CA LYS A 274 -27.00 -17.12 1.67
C LYS A 274 -25.82 -17.86 1.02
N LEU A 275 -26.01 -19.12 0.60
CA LEU A 275 -25.02 -19.89 -0.15
C LEU A 275 -25.04 -19.55 -1.64
N SER A 276 -26.22 -19.47 -2.25
CA SER A 276 -26.42 -19.07 -3.65
C SER A 276 -25.85 -17.68 -3.93
N TRP A 277 -26.13 -16.71 -3.04
CA TRP A 277 -25.61 -15.35 -3.12
C TRP A 277 -24.08 -15.31 -3.02
N LYS A 278 -23.48 -16.03 -2.06
CA LYS A 278 -22.02 -16.16 -1.96
C LYS A 278 -21.40 -16.76 -3.22
N LYS A 279 -22.06 -17.74 -3.84
CA LYS A 279 -21.61 -18.35 -5.11
C LYS A 279 -21.67 -17.31 -6.24
N LEU A 280 -22.81 -16.62 -6.42
CA LEU A 280 -23.00 -15.58 -7.43
C LEU A 280 -21.98 -14.44 -7.28
N VAL A 281 -21.86 -13.85 -6.09
CA VAL A 281 -20.91 -12.77 -5.80
C VAL A 281 -19.46 -13.20 -6.07
N LYS A 282 -19.08 -14.45 -5.76
CA LYS A 282 -17.75 -14.97 -6.11
C LYS A 282 -17.59 -15.13 -7.63
N THR A 283 -18.61 -15.63 -8.33
CA THR A 283 -18.59 -15.79 -9.80
C THR A 283 -18.44 -14.43 -10.47
N GLU A 284 -19.32 -13.46 -10.23
CA GLU A 284 -19.31 -12.19 -10.97
C GLU A 284 -18.06 -11.35 -10.68
N ILE A 285 -17.60 -11.29 -9.43
CA ILE A 285 -16.32 -10.62 -9.10
C ILE A 285 -15.15 -11.33 -9.81
N SER A 286 -15.15 -12.66 -9.85
CA SER A 286 -14.14 -13.43 -10.58
C SER A 286 -14.21 -13.20 -12.09
N SER A 287 -15.40 -13.14 -12.68
CA SER A 287 -15.64 -12.91 -14.10
C SER A 287 -15.20 -11.50 -14.51
N PHE A 288 -15.63 -10.47 -13.76
CA PHE A 288 -15.22 -9.08 -13.94
C PHE A 288 -13.70 -8.93 -13.96
N TRP A 289 -12.99 -9.45 -12.94
CA TRP A 289 -11.53 -9.33 -12.90
C TRP A 289 -10.84 -10.21 -13.95
N THR A 290 -11.41 -11.38 -14.30
CA THR A 290 -10.86 -12.22 -15.38
C THR A 290 -11.00 -11.55 -16.75
N LEU A 291 -12.13 -10.93 -17.04
CA LEU A 291 -12.34 -10.15 -18.27
C LEU A 291 -11.39 -8.96 -18.31
N ARG A 292 -11.40 -8.11 -17.28
CA ARG A 292 -10.57 -6.91 -17.20
C ARG A 292 -9.07 -7.20 -17.31
N LEU A 293 -8.57 -8.23 -16.62
CA LEU A 293 -7.16 -8.62 -16.73
C LEU A 293 -6.81 -9.13 -18.14
N LYS A 294 -7.76 -9.75 -18.85
CA LYS A 294 -7.56 -10.15 -20.26
C LYS A 294 -7.61 -8.93 -21.18
N GLU A 295 -8.49 -7.96 -20.95
CA GLU A 295 -8.52 -6.70 -21.72
C GLU A 295 -7.23 -5.88 -21.54
N GLU A 296 -6.78 -5.67 -20.31
CA GLU A 296 -5.52 -4.99 -19.99
C GLU A 296 -4.33 -5.76 -20.61
N ALA A 297 -4.32 -7.09 -20.56
CA ALA A 297 -3.27 -7.90 -21.15
C ALA A 297 -3.25 -7.92 -22.70
N HIS A 298 -4.40 -7.82 -23.38
CA HIS A 298 -4.45 -7.71 -24.86
C HIS A 298 -3.78 -6.42 -25.36
N GLN A 299 -3.76 -5.36 -24.54
CA GLN A 299 -3.09 -4.09 -24.85
C GLN A 299 -1.56 -4.16 -24.66
N MET A 300 -1.05 -5.18 -23.96
CA MET A 300 0.37 -5.33 -23.66
C MET A 300 1.10 -6.18 -24.71
N SER A 301 1.81 -5.53 -25.64
CA SER A 301 2.58 -6.21 -26.69
C SER A 301 3.68 -7.16 -26.17
N SER A 302 4.11 -7.02 -24.90
CA SER A 302 5.02 -7.94 -24.24
C SER A 302 4.39 -9.30 -23.92
N LEU A 303 3.06 -9.36 -23.79
CA LEU A 303 2.29 -10.57 -23.49
C LEU A 303 1.81 -11.32 -24.76
N LYS A 304 2.32 -10.96 -25.96
CA LYS A 304 1.92 -11.53 -27.26
C LYS A 304 2.03 -13.07 -27.36
N PHE A 305 2.87 -13.68 -26.52
CA PHE A 305 3.04 -15.14 -26.44
C PHE A 305 2.18 -15.80 -25.34
N LEU A 306 1.59 -15.04 -24.42
CA LEU A 306 0.70 -15.57 -23.38
C LEU A 306 -0.67 -15.89 -23.97
N ASN A 307 -1.15 -17.12 -23.73
CA ASN A 307 -2.50 -17.51 -24.11
C ASN A 307 -3.52 -16.92 -23.13
N LEU A 308 -3.97 -15.69 -23.40
CA LEU A 308 -4.99 -15.00 -22.59
C LEU A 308 -6.33 -15.75 -22.52
N ASN A 309 -6.55 -16.76 -23.38
CA ASN A 309 -7.71 -17.64 -23.31
C ASN A 309 -7.54 -18.83 -22.36
N PHE A 310 -6.33 -19.10 -21.86
CA PHE A 310 -6.11 -20.10 -20.82
C PHE A 310 -6.44 -19.54 -19.43
N GLY A 311 -7.13 -20.34 -18.63
CA GLY A 311 -7.40 -20.06 -17.22
C GLY A 311 -8.33 -18.87 -16.93
N ASN A 312 -8.57 -18.71 -15.63
CA ASN A 312 -9.32 -17.62 -14.99
C ASN A 312 -8.38 -16.90 -14.00
N ALA A 313 -8.78 -15.75 -13.45
CA ALA A 313 -7.98 -15.01 -12.47
C ALA A 313 -7.65 -15.79 -11.16
N ASN A 314 -8.26 -16.96 -10.94
CA ASN A 314 -8.02 -17.84 -9.78
C ASN A 314 -7.20 -19.11 -10.10
N SER A 315 -6.79 -19.34 -11.36
CA SER A 315 -5.99 -20.51 -11.75
C SER A 315 -4.54 -20.10 -12.02
N THR A 316 -3.60 -20.95 -11.63
CA THR A 316 -2.20 -20.87 -12.05
C THR A 316 -2.06 -21.10 -13.56
N HIS A 317 -0.90 -20.71 -14.11
CA HIS A 317 -0.51 -21.02 -15.49
C HIS A 317 0.34 -22.30 -15.49
N PRO A 318 0.19 -23.24 -16.47
CA PRO A 318 0.81 -24.57 -16.41
C PRO A 318 2.34 -24.62 -16.29
N VAL A 319 3.05 -23.52 -16.57
CA VAL A 319 4.48 -23.35 -16.22
C VAL A 319 4.75 -23.65 -14.73
N TRP A 320 3.78 -23.35 -13.86
CA TRP A 320 3.83 -23.53 -12.40
C TRP A 320 3.22 -24.85 -11.90
N ASP A 321 2.30 -25.47 -12.64
CA ASP A 321 1.49 -26.58 -12.11
C ASP A 321 2.33 -27.87 -11.89
N SER A 322 3.42 -28.05 -12.65
CA SER A 322 4.41 -29.11 -12.42
C SER A 322 5.68 -28.63 -11.70
N VAL A 323 5.62 -27.55 -10.92
CA VAL A 323 6.77 -27.04 -10.13
C VAL A 323 6.76 -27.64 -8.73
N GLU A 324 7.71 -28.54 -8.48
CA GLU A 324 8.06 -28.98 -7.12
C GLU A 324 8.46 -27.79 -6.24
N GLN A 325 8.37 -27.94 -4.92
CA GLN A 325 8.82 -26.94 -3.93
C GLN A 325 10.35 -26.81 -3.82
N ASN A 326 11.04 -26.97 -4.95
CA ASN A 326 12.48 -26.95 -5.11
C ASN A 326 12.93 -25.61 -5.71
N LEU A 327 13.90 -24.94 -5.09
CA LEU A 327 14.46 -23.66 -5.55
C LEU A 327 15.00 -23.71 -6.99
N ILE A 328 15.42 -24.88 -7.48
CA ILE A 328 15.87 -25.07 -8.85
C ILE A 328 14.69 -25.04 -9.82
N GLU A 329 13.61 -25.79 -9.57
CA GLU A 329 12.41 -25.76 -10.42
C GLU A 329 11.73 -24.38 -10.42
N ILE A 330 11.65 -23.73 -9.25
CA ILE A 330 11.14 -22.35 -9.13
C ILE A 330 11.98 -21.37 -9.97
N ARG A 331 13.31 -21.54 -10.04
CA ARG A 331 14.20 -20.75 -10.91
C ARG A 331 13.98 -21.04 -12.40
N LYS A 332 13.79 -22.31 -12.79
CA LYS A 332 13.44 -22.68 -14.17
C LYS A 332 12.11 -22.06 -14.59
N ALA A 333 11.06 -22.20 -13.76
CA ALA A 333 9.75 -21.60 -13.97
C ALA A 333 9.83 -20.08 -14.11
N SER A 334 10.46 -19.40 -13.14
CA SER A 334 10.66 -17.95 -13.16
C SER A 334 11.38 -17.47 -14.42
N THR A 335 12.31 -18.27 -14.96
CA THR A 335 13.04 -17.93 -16.20
C THR A 335 12.11 -18.01 -17.42
N LYS A 336 11.32 -19.08 -17.54
CA LYS A 336 10.32 -19.22 -18.62
C LYS A 336 9.23 -18.14 -18.52
N VAL A 337 8.69 -17.87 -17.33
CA VAL A 337 7.70 -16.80 -17.12
C VAL A 337 8.25 -15.43 -17.52
N ARG A 338 9.52 -15.12 -17.25
CA ARG A 338 10.13 -13.86 -17.71
C ARG A 338 10.16 -13.75 -19.23
N MET A 339 10.49 -14.83 -19.94
CA MET A 339 10.48 -14.84 -21.40
C MET A 339 9.05 -14.72 -21.97
N LEU A 340 8.09 -15.45 -21.37
CA LEU A 340 6.67 -15.45 -21.73
C LEU A 340 5.99 -14.09 -21.54
N THR A 341 6.38 -13.34 -20.50
CA THR A 341 5.81 -12.02 -20.15
C THR A 341 6.54 -10.82 -20.76
N GLY A 342 7.64 -11.06 -21.49
CA GLY A 342 8.51 -9.99 -22.00
C GLY A 342 9.24 -9.21 -20.91
N THR A 343 9.58 -9.87 -19.79
CA THR A 343 10.40 -9.32 -18.69
C THR A 343 11.80 -9.97 -18.61
N TYR A 344 12.20 -10.68 -19.67
CA TYR A 344 13.51 -11.29 -19.83
C TYR A 344 14.43 -10.40 -20.68
N MET A 345 15.31 -9.62 -20.04
CA MET A 345 16.14 -8.61 -20.71
C MET A 345 17.09 -9.19 -21.78
N VAL A 346 16.81 -8.84 -23.03
CA VAL A 346 17.68 -9.02 -24.21
C VAL A 346 18.20 -7.66 -24.73
N GLN A 347 19.14 -7.65 -25.68
CA GLN A 347 19.71 -6.39 -26.18
C GLN A 347 18.68 -5.48 -26.86
N ALA A 348 17.63 -6.02 -27.49
CA ALA A 348 16.52 -5.21 -28.00
C ALA A 348 15.81 -4.42 -26.89
N ASP A 349 15.61 -5.00 -25.70
CA ASP A 349 15.01 -4.30 -24.56
C ASP A 349 15.97 -3.26 -23.99
N LYS A 350 17.26 -3.60 -23.86
CA LYS A 350 18.30 -2.67 -23.39
C LYS A 350 18.39 -1.45 -24.30
N HIS A 351 18.44 -1.64 -25.62
CA HIS A 351 18.39 -0.56 -26.61
C HIS A 351 17.13 0.31 -26.44
N LYS A 352 15.95 -0.31 -26.26
CA LYS A 352 14.67 0.40 -26.13
C LYS A 352 14.50 1.20 -24.82
N PHE A 353 15.08 0.74 -23.71
CA PHE A 353 14.86 1.32 -22.38
C PHE A 353 16.07 2.04 -21.77
N SER A 354 17.23 2.01 -22.44
CA SER A 354 18.44 2.74 -22.02
C SER A 354 18.37 4.23 -22.40
N GLN A 355 19.01 5.07 -21.58
CA GLN A 355 19.29 6.48 -21.93
C GLN A 355 20.52 6.61 -22.84
N TYR A 356 21.41 5.60 -22.84
CA TYR A 356 22.59 5.51 -23.68
C TYR A 356 22.31 4.69 -24.94
N THR A 357 22.95 5.04 -26.06
CA THR A 357 22.93 4.28 -27.31
C THR A 357 23.59 2.90 -27.14
N ILE A 358 22.77 1.90 -26.82
CA ILE A 358 23.18 0.47 -26.81
C ILE A 358 22.85 -0.12 -28.18
N ASP A 359 23.76 -0.93 -28.74
CA ASP A 359 23.49 -1.72 -29.94
C ASP A 359 22.46 -2.84 -29.65
N PRO A 360 21.33 -2.94 -30.38
CA PRO A 360 20.37 -4.02 -30.21
C PRO A 360 20.85 -5.39 -30.75
N THR A 361 22.01 -5.49 -31.44
CA THR A 361 22.50 -6.79 -31.93
C THR A 361 22.87 -7.77 -30.81
N CYS A 362 22.77 -9.06 -31.12
CA CYS A 362 23.13 -10.13 -30.21
C CYS A 362 24.65 -10.21 -29.97
N LEU A 363 25.10 -9.77 -28.79
CA LEU A 363 26.50 -9.84 -28.33
C LEU A 363 27.15 -11.24 -28.36
N LEU A 364 26.38 -12.31 -28.60
CA LEU A 364 26.93 -13.66 -28.79
C LEU A 364 27.25 -13.99 -30.25
N CYS A 365 26.67 -13.31 -31.23
CA CYS A 365 26.86 -13.66 -32.64
C CYS A 365 27.06 -12.48 -33.60
N HIS A 366 26.66 -11.26 -33.21
CA HIS A 366 26.78 -10.03 -33.98
C HIS A 366 26.15 -10.09 -35.39
N ARG A 367 25.01 -10.79 -35.55
CA ARG A 367 24.31 -10.95 -36.86
C ARG A 367 22.91 -10.36 -36.94
N GLU A 368 22.11 -10.54 -35.88
CA GLU A 368 20.71 -10.15 -35.82
C GLU A 368 20.45 -9.39 -34.50
N ILE A 369 19.35 -8.64 -34.45
CA ILE A 369 18.81 -8.06 -33.22
C ILE A 369 18.54 -9.17 -32.21
N GLU A 370 18.96 -8.99 -30.96
CA GLU A 370 18.62 -9.94 -29.89
C GLU A 370 17.23 -9.66 -29.33
N ASP A 371 16.24 -10.34 -29.89
CA ASP A 371 14.92 -10.49 -29.28
C ASP A 371 14.73 -11.94 -28.73
N ILE A 372 13.55 -12.21 -28.17
CA ILE A 372 13.19 -13.54 -27.64
C ILE A 372 13.14 -14.60 -28.75
N LEU A 373 12.66 -14.25 -29.96
CA LEU A 373 12.65 -15.14 -31.13
C LEU A 373 14.08 -15.56 -31.52
N HIS A 374 15.01 -14.60 -31.55
CA HIS A 374 16.41 -14.84 -31.86
C HIS A 374 17.06 -15.78 -30.83
N VAL A 375 16.91 -15.53 -29.53
CA VAL A 375 17.47 -16.38 -28.47
C VAL A 375 16.93 -17.81 -28.52
N LEU A 376 15.61 -17.97 -28.71
CA LEU A 376 14.93 -19.27 -28.66
C LEU A 376 15.00 -20.07 -29.96
N THR A 377 15.29 -19.45 -31.12
CA THR A 377 15.28 -20.16 -32.42
C THR A 377 16.49 -19.91 -33.33
N GLN A 378 17.07 -18.71 -33.37
CA GLN A 378 18.06 -18.31 -34.40
C GLN A 378 19.52 -18.33 -33.93
N CYS A 379 19.85 -17.76 -32.76
CA CYS A 379 21.22 -17.50 -32.31
C CYS A 379 22.17 -18.69 -32.57
N PRO A 380 23.15 -18.59 -33.49
CA PRO A 380 23.94 -19.76 -33.91
C PRO A 380 24.82 -20.31 -32.78
N VAL A 381 25.29 -19.45 -31.86
CA VAL A 381 26.14 -19.85 -30.72
C VAL A 381 25.39 -20.67 -29.66
N LEU A 382 24.06 -20.59 -29.65
CA LEU A 382 23.18 -21.38 -28.78
C LEU A 382 22.54 -22.58 -29.51
N CYS A 383 22.99 -22.93 -30.73
CA CYS A 383 22.30 -23.94 -31.54
C CYS A 383 22.40 -25.38 -30.97
N ASN A 384 23.47 -25.71 -30.24
CA ASN A 384 23.63 -27.03 -29.64
C ASN A 384 22.66 -27.23 -28.47
N GLU A 385 22.50 -26.20 -27.62
CA GLU A 385 21.49 -26.17 -26.56
C GLU A 385 20.05 -26.23 -27.12
N ARG A 386 19.80 -25.79 -28.36
CA ARG A 386 18.50 -25.99 -29.02
C ARG A 386 18.30 -27.42 -29.53
N LYS A 387 19.32 -28.01 -30.16
CA LYS A 387 19.27 -29.42 -30.64
C LYS A 387 18.98 -30.41 -29.50
N GLU A 388 19.53 -30.18 -28.31
CA GLU A 388 19.30 -31.00 -27.10
C GLU A 388 17.81 -31.14 -26.74
N TYR A 389 17.00 -30.09 -26.92
CA TYR A 389 15.57 -30.08 -26.51
C TYR A 389 14.60 -30.19 -27.69
N PHE A 390 14.97 -29.72 -28.90
CA PHE A 390 14.10 -29.80 -30.06
C PHE A 390 13.84 -31.24 -30.52
N THR A 391 14.76 -32.19 -30.32
CA THR A 391 14.52 -33.60 -30.66
C THR A 391 13.45 -34.25 -29.75
N PRO A 392 13.54 -34.18 -28.39
CA PRO A 392 12.45 -34.61 -27.51
C PRO A 392 11.12 -33.89 -27.74
N ILE A 393 11.14 -32.57 -28.00
CA ILE A 393 9.91 -31.81 -28.27
C ILE A 393 9.29 -32.25 -29.60
N LYS A 394 10.08 -32.50 -30.66
CA LYS A 394 9.58 -33.08 -31.91
C LYS A 394 8.88 -34.42 -31.65
N GLN A 395 9.53 -35.31 -30.90
CA GLN A 395 8.99 -36.64 -30.61
C GLN A 395 7.64 -36.52 -29.89
N LEU A 396 7.57 -35.78 -28.78
CA LEU A 396 6.34 -35.58 -28.01
C LEU A 396 5.19 -35.01 -28.85
N VAL A 397 5.45 -34.02 -29.71
CA VAL A 397 4.44 -33.46 -30.62
C VAL A 397 4.01 -34.49 -31.67
N THR A 398 4.96 -35.21 -32.28
CA THR A 398 4.67 -36.17 -33.37
C THR A 398 3.88 -37.39 -32.87
N GLU A 399 4.15 -37.87 -31.65
CA GLU A 399 3.47 -39.03 -31.05
C GLU A 399 2.03 -38.72 -30.57
N ASN A 400 1.70 -37.44 -30.33
CA ASN A 400 0.46 -37.04 -29.66
C ASN A 400 -0.42 -36.07 -30.46
N SER A 401 -0.08 -35.80 -31.72
CA SER A 401 -0.77 -34.85 -32.60
C SER A 401 -0.96 -35.44 -34.02
N PRO A 402 -1.78 -34.83 -34.90
CA PRO A 402 -1.90 -35.27 -36.28
C PRO A 402 -0.55 -35.26 -37.04
N PRO A 403 -0.32 -36.17 -38.01
CA PRO A 403 0.89 -36.18 -38.82
C PRO A 403 1.19 -34.82 -39.49
N GLY A 404 2.45 -34.43 -39.55
CA GLY A 404 2.89 -33.13 -40.10
C GLY A 404 2.71 -31.93 -39.16
N THR A 405 2.12 -32.11 -37.97
CA THR A 405 1.95 -31.02 -36.99
C THR A 405 3.29 -30.40 -36.55
N TRP A 406 4.34 -31.23 -36.39
CA TRP A 406 5.67 -30.70 -36.05
C TRP A 406 6.24 -29.84 -37.17
N GLU A 407 6.18 -30.32 -38.42
CA GLU A 407 6.71 -29.62 -39.60
C GLU A 407 6.01 -28.27 -39.80
N LEU A 408 4.69 -28.22 -39.62
CA LEU A 408 3.90 -26.98 -39.65
C LEU A 408 4.36 -25.96 -38.59
N LEU A 409 4.61 -26.43 -37.35
CA LEU A 409 5.12 -25.58 -36.27
C LEU A 409 6.57 -25.15 -36.51
N PHE A 410 7.44 -26.09 -36.90
CA PHE A 410 8.88 -25.88 -37.00
C PHE A 410 9.28 -24.93 -38.13
N ASN A 411 8.56 -24.97 -39.25
CA ASN A 411 8.76 -24.05 -40.38
C ASN A 411 8.40 -22.59 -40.03
N ASN A 412 7.69 -22.35 -38.92
CA ASN A 412 7.33 -21.02 -38.44
C ASN A 412 8.01 -20.72 -37.08
N LYS A 413 9.10 -19.94 -37.12
CA LYS A 413 9.88 -19.54 -35.91
C LYS A 413 9.01 -18.95 -34.79
N LEU A 414 7.94 -18.21 -35.12
CA LEU A 414 7.01 -17.64 -34.14
C LEU A 414 6.13 -18.72 -33.50
N ALA A 415 5.73 -19.75 -34.27
CA ALA A 415 4.98 -20.89 -33.75
C ALA A 415 5.85 -21.80 -32.86
N VAL A 416 7.13 -22.03 -33.20
CA VAL A 416 8.09 -22.68 -32.29
C VAL A 416 8.28 -21.88 -31.00
N THR A 417 8.45 -20.56 -31.12
CA THR A 417 8.61 -19.68 -29.95
C THR A 417 7.38 -19.71 -29.05
N GLN A 418 6.19 -19.69 -29.65
CA GLN A 418 4.93 -19.88 -28.95
C GLN A 418 4.86 -21.24 -28.25
N LEU A 419 5.18 -22.34 -28.93
CA LEU A 419 5.19 -23.71 -28.37
C LEU A 419 6.14 -23.82 -27.17
N VAL A 420 7.29 -23.16 -27.23
CA VAL A 420 8.31 -23.14 -26.18
C VAL A 420 7.88 -22.29 -24.97
N LEU A 421 7.20 -21.17 -25.20
CA LEU A 421 6.83 -20.23 -24.14
C LEU A 421 5.48 -20.51 -23.48
N ASP A 422 4.50 -20.99 -24.24
CA ASP A 422 3.16 -21.36 -23.77
C ASP A 422 2.50 -22.28 -24.81
N CYS A 423 2.57 -23.59 -24.58
CA CYS A 423 1.97 -24.58 -25.47
C CYS A 423 0.44 -24.66 -25.34
N THR A 424 -0.17 -24.04 -24.33
CA THR A 424 -1.63 -24.12 -24.08
C THR A 424 -2.45 -23.50 -25.21
N LYS A 425 -1.87 -22.56 -25.97
CA LYS A 425 -2.49 -21.95 -27.16
C LYS A 425 -2.88 -23.00 -28.22
N TYR A 426 -2.14 -24.12 -28.25
CA TYR A 426 -2.37 -25.23 -29.16
C TYR A 426 -3.35 -26.29 -28.64
N MET A 427 -3.79 -26.21 -27.38
CA MET A 427 -4.76 -27.16 -26.79
C MET A 427 -6.04 -27.30 -27.63
N LYS A 428 -6.59 -26.17 -28.11
CA LYS A 428 -7.76 -26.16 -29.01
C LYS A 428 -7.41 -26.24 -30.50
N GLN A 429 -6.24 -25.74 -30.91
CA GLN A 429 -5.88 -25.63 -32.33
C GLN A 429 -5.31 -26.93 -32.92
N LEU A 430 -4.59 -27.72 -32.11
CA LEU A 430 -3.90 -28.95 -32.51
C LEU A 430 -4.36 -30.17 -31.69
N GLY A 431 -5.37 -30.01 -30.84
CA GLY A 431 -5.95 -31.10 -30.03
C GLY A 431 -5.04 -31.59 -28.90
N PHE A 432 -4.05 -30.80 -28.46
CA PHE A 432 -3.11 -31.22 -27.42
C PHE A 432 -3.84 -31.57 -26.11
N LYS A 433 -3.71 -32.82 -25.67
CA LYS A 433 -4.23 -33.30 -24.38
C LYS A 433 -3.52 -32.62 -23.21
N GLU A 434 -4.20 -32.47 -22.08
CA GLU A 434 -3.64 -31.85 -20.87
C GLU A 434 -2.35 -32.53 -20.37
N GLU A 435 -2.27 -33.85 -20.47
CA GLU A 435 -1.05 -34.62 -20.16
C GLU A 435 0.14 -34.23 -21.07
N LEU A 436 -0.10 -33.98 -22.36
CA LEU A 436 0.91 -33.50 -23.29
C LEU A 436 1.33 -32.06 -22.96
N ILE A 437 0.37 -31.20 -22.59
CA ILE A 437 0.65 -29.83 -22.13
C ILE A 437 1.61 -29.88 -20.93
N LEU A 438 1.31 -30.66 -19.88
CA LEU A 438 2.15 -30.77 -18.69
C LEU A 438 3.55 -31.32 -18.98
N LYS A 439 3.66 -32.32 -19.88
CA LYS A 439 4.96 -32.85 -20.36
C LYS A 439 5.76 -31.78 -21.12
N LEU A 440 5.14 -31.14 -22.13
CA LEU A 440 5.78 -30.09 -22.94
C LEU A 440 6.18 -28.88 -22.08
N GLU A 441 5.34 -28.45 -21.15
CA GLU A 441 5.64 -27.37 -20.21
C GLU A 441 6.88 -27.69 -19.36
N THR A 442 6.95 -28.90 -18.81
CA THR A 442 8.09 -29.34 -17.99
C THR A 442 9.40 -29.37 -18.80
N PHE A 443 9.38 -29.91 -20.02
CA PHE A 443 10.56 -29.92 -20.91
C PHE A 443 10.96 -28.51 -21.37
N THR A 444 10.00 -27.68 -21.81
CA THR A 444 10.28 -26.33 -22.31
C THR A 444 10.68 -25.36 -21.20
N ARG A 445 10.19 -25.55 -19.97
CA ARG A 445 10.67 -24.87 -18.76
C ARG A 445 12.15 -25.15 -18.51
N HIS A 446 12.59 -26.40 -18.68
CA HIS A 446 14.01 -26.75 -18.55
C HIS A 446 14.85 -26.16 -19.70
N PHE A 447 14.36 -26.24 -20.93
CA PHE A 447 14.99 -25.68 -22.13
C PHE A 447 15.25 -24.16 -22.00
N CYS A 448 14.24 -23.38 -21.61
CA CYS A 448 14.37 -21.93 -21.40
C CYS A 448 15.46 -21.60 -20.36
N PHE A 449 15.54 -22.39 -19.28
CA PHE A 449 16.57 -22.25 -18.26
C PHE A 449 17.97 -22.63 -18.76
N LYS A 450 18.11 -23.72 -19.53
CA LYS A 450 19.39 -24.14 -20.12
C LYS A 450 19.94 -23.08 -21.07
N LEU A 451 19.10 -22.51 -21.94
CA LEU A 451 19.46 -21.39 -22.82
C LEU A 451 19.84 -20.13 -22.03
N HIS A 452 19.07 -19.76 -21.01
CA HIS A 452 19.40 -18.62 -20.14
C HIS A 452 20.77 -18.80 -19.49
N TYR A 453 21.00 -19.95 -18.85
CA TYR A 453 22.26 -20.24 -18.18
C TYR A 453 23.45 -20.21 -19.14
N LYS A 454 23.33 -20.84 -20.33
CA LYS A 454 24.39 -20.79 -21.35
C LYS A 454 24.64 -19.37 -21.85
N ARG A 455 23.60 -18.58 -22.14
CA ARG A 455 23.72 -17.18 -22.57
C ARG A 455 24.47 -16.34 -21.52
N ILE A 456 24.07 -16.40 -20.26
CA ILE A 456 24.76 -15.66 -19.18
C ILE A 456 26.20 -16.15 -18.99
N SER A 457 26.44 -17.46 -19.09
CA SER A 457 27.80 -18.04 -19.00
C SER A 457 28.71 -17.69 -20.19
N LEU A 458 28.16 -17.27 -21.32
CA LEU A 458 28.92 -16.80 -22.48
C LEU A 458 29.17 -15.28 -22.40
N LEU A 459 28.15 -14.48 -22.05
CA LEU A 459 28.30 -13.03 -21.86
C LEU A 459 29.37 -12.71 -20.81
N LYS A 460 29.38 -13.46 -19.69
CA LYS A 460 30.43 -13.35 -18.65
C LYS A 460 31.86 -13.71 -19.09
N LYS A 461 32.06 -14.21 -20.32
CA LYS A 461 33.38 -14.46 -20.94
C LYS A 461 33.71 -13.44 -22.05
N LEU A 462 32.88 -12.42 -22.19
CA LEU A 462 33.07 -11.24 -23.04
C LEU A 462 33.21 -9.97 -22.17
N ASP A 463 32.60 -9.99 -20.98
CA ASP A 463 32.69 -8.93 -19.96
C ASP A 463 34.05 -8.90 -19.21
N GLY A 464 34.97 -9.84 -19.47
CA GLY A 464 36.28 -9.98 -18.81
C GLY A 464 37.14 -11.09 -19.41
#